data_AF-A0AAV3GP95-F1
#
_entry.id   AF-A0AAV3GP95-F1
#
_cell.length_a   1.000
_cell.length_b   1.000
_cell.length_c   1.000
_cell.angle_alpha   90.00
_cell.angle_beta   90.00
_cell.angle_gamma   90.00
#
_symmetry.space_group_name_H-M   'P 1'
#
loop_
_entity.id
_entity.type
_entity.pdbx_description
1 polymer ?
#
loop_
_entity_poly.entity_id
_entity_poly.type
_entity_poly.pdbx_seq_one_letter_code
_entity_poly.pdbx_strand_id
1 'polypeptide(L)'
;MVVVGFTEHANAADFIPGKIVESEEFDDSERVVVLPDGAAISGGIFEIDDPNLFPEPVVIDTETSPLAITTNEYKKMVEAKPLINRADLVRRGSPAPTTAAGTYTVPNNGLYRSNYFSGRGWRFAGYNFRPASGTGAYLRWQTYNESALVGTTRNARDTYNTGTGFGTIMTPGYSMYFTGPGNLTTYYSFNPAPNSYYIVRNW
;
A
#
# COMPACT_ATOMS: atom_id res chain seq x y z
N MET A 1 -5.09 27.57 -11.86
CA MET A 1 -4.43 26.51 -12.65
C MET A 1 -2.95 26.56 -12.30
N VAL A 2 -2.48 25.67 -11.43
CA VAL A 2 -1.08 25.66 -11.00
C VAL A 2 -0.40 24.51 -11.72
N VAL A 3 0.46 24.85 -12.68
CA VAL A 3 1.39 23.93 -13.33
C VAL A 3 2.66 24.00 -12.49
N VAL A 4 3.01 22.91 -11.81
CA VAL A 4 4.30 22.83 -11.10
C VAL A 4 5.25 22.04 -11.99
N GLY A 5 6.25 22.74 -12.55
CA GLY A 5 7.37 22.13 -13.24
C GLY A 5 8.28 21.42 -12.23
N PHE A 6 8.82 20.28 -12.63
CA PHE A 6 9.81 19.54 -11.86
C PHE A 6 11.14 20.31 -11.91
N THR A 7 11.48 21.01 -10.83
CA THR A 7 12.86 21.45 -10.58
C THR A 7 13.54 20.45 -9.66
N GLU A 8 14.68 19.95 -10.11
CA GLU A 8 15.63 19.16 -9.35
C GLU A 8 15.99 19.86 -8.03
N HIS A 9 16.11 19.05 -6.97
CA HIS A 9 17.11 19.10 -5.89
C HIS A 9 16.49 18.72 -4.54
N ALA A 10 16.51 17.41 -4.25
CA ALA A 10 16.84 16.93 -2.92
C ALA A 10 18.08 16.04 -3.08
N ASN A 11 19.17 16.40 -2.39
CA ASN A 11 20.46 15.72 -2.45
C ASN A 11 20.29 14.22 -2.20
N ALA A 12 20.67 13.40 -3.19
CA ALA A 12 20.72 11.94 -3.12
C ALA A 12 21.85 11.41 -2.20
N ALA A 13 22.44 12.25 -1.35
CA ALA A 13 23.64 11.93 -0.58
C ALA A 13 23.36 11.32 0.82
N ASP A 14 22.12 11.37 1.31
CA ASP A 14 21.74 10.76 2.61
C ASP A 14 20.90 9.47 2.45
N PHE A 15 20.61 9.06 1.21
CA PHE A 15 19.91 7.81 0.94
C PHE A 15 20.94 6.69 0.77
N ILE A 16 21.24 5.97 1.85
CA ILE A 16 21.96 4.70 1.76
C ILE A 16 20.99 3.69 1.12
N PRO A 17 21.24 3.21 -0.12
CA PRO A 17 20.43 2.16 -0.72
C PRO A 17 20.55 0.92 0.17
N GLY A 18 19.45 0.49 0.77
CA GLY A 18 19.42 -0.68 1.66
C GLY A 18 19.27 -0.39 3.15
N LYS A 19 19.17 0.87 3.58
CA LYS A 19 18.64 1.13 4.94
C LYS A 19 17.12 0.96 4.88
N ILE A 20 16.64 -0.24 5.24
CA ILE A 20 15.25 -0.43 5.64
C ILE A 20 15.04 0.60 6.76
N VAL A 21 14.20 1.59 6.51
CA VAL A 21 13.67 2.41 7.59
C VAL A 21 12.80 1.46 8.39
N GLU A 22 13.39 0.80 9.39
CA GLU A 22 12.66 0.15 10.46
C GLU A 22 11.88 1.24 11.19
N SER A 23 10.76 1.67 10.63
CA SER A 23 9.65 2.04 11.48
C SER A 23 9.08 0.73 11.99
N GLU A 24 8.83 0.60 13.28
CA GLU A 24 7.97 -0.42 13.85
C GLU A 24 6.62 -0.39 13.09
N GLU A 25 6.52 -1.18 12.02
CA GLU A 25 5.38 -1.11 11.13
C GLU A 25 4.18 -1.76 11.81
N PHE A 26 4.44 -2.90 12.44
CA PHE A 26 3.52 -3.69 13.23
C PHE A 26 3.90 -3.60 14.70
N ASP A 27 2.91 -3.49 15.58
CA ASP A 27 3.13 -3.60 17.02
C ASP A 27 3.54 -5.05 17.35
N ASP A 28 4.52 -5.21 18.24
CA ASP A 28 5.03 -6.53 18.64
C ASP A 28 3.98 -7.37 19.39
N SER A 29 2.96 -6.73 19.94
CA SER A 29 1.83 -7.38 20.60
C SER A 29 0.72 -7.83 19.65
N GLU A 30 0.73 -7.33 18.41
CA GLU A 30 -0.28 -7.69 17.40
C GLU A 30 0.06 -9.00 16.68
N ARG A 31 -0.98 -9.57 16.07
CA ARG A 31 -0.85 -10.68 15.12
C ARG A 31 -0.98 -10.19 13.68
N VAL A 32 -0.26 -10.87 12.79
CA VAL A 32 -0.17 -10.53 11.38
C VAL A 32 -0.71 -11.68 10.55
N VAL A 33 -1.55 -11.38 9.56
CA VAL A 33 -1.94 -12.32 8.52
C VAL A 33 -1.27 -11.91 7.21
N VAL A 34 -0.59 -12.85 6.56
CA VAL A 34 0.01 -12.66 5.23
C VAL A 34 -0.97 -13.15 4.16
N LEU A 35 -1.37 -12.26 3.28
CA LEU A 35 -2.30 -12.51 2.17
C LEU A 35 -1.60 -13.22 0.99
N PRO A 36 -2.35 -13.84 0.05
CA PRO A 36 -1.75 -14.56 -1.07
C PRO A 36 -0.87 -13.72 -2.00
N ASP A 37 -1.09 -12.40 -2.11
CA ASP A 37 -0.19 -11.48 -2.85
C ASP A 37 1.08 -11.12 -2.07
N GLY A 38 1.23 -11.64 -0.85
CA GLY A 38 2.32 -11.36 0.08
C GLY A 38 2.15 -10.06 0.87
N ALA A 39 1.02 -9.37 0.76
CA ALA A 39 0.70 -8.26 1.64
C ALA A 39 0.46 -8.76 3.08
N ALA A 40 0.63 -7.87 4.05
CA ALA A 40 0.45 -8.19 5.46
C ALA A 40 -0.59 -7.26 6.08
N ILE A 41 -1.47 -7.83 6.92
CA ILE A 41 -2.51 -7.09 7.64
C ILE A 41 -2.45 -7.36 9.15
N SER A 42 -2.76 -6.36 9.97
CA SER A 42 -2.87 -6.46 11.44
C SER A 42 -3.91 -5.49 12.01
N GLY A 43 -4.23 -5.66 13.29
CA GLY A 43 -4.98 -4.67 14.07
C GLY A 43 -6.51 -4.73 13.93
N GLY A 44 -7.08 -5.89 13.55
CA GLY A 44 -8.52 -6.14 13.65
C GLY A 44 -9.13 -6.97 12.52
N ILE A 45 -10.40 -6.69 12.22
CA ILE A 45 -11.20 -7.44 11.24
C ILE A 45 -11.20 -6.71 9.88
N PHE A 46 -10.55 -7.30 8.88
CA PHE A 46 -10.55 -6.80 7.51
C PHE A 46 -11.68 -7.42 6.70
N GLU A 47 -12.39 -6.61 5.95
CA GLU A 47 -13.25 -7.08 4.85
C GLU A 47 -12.49 -6.87 3.54
N ILE A 48 -12.27 -7.95 2.80
CA ILE A 48 -11.52 -7.94 1.54
C ILE A 48 -12.45 -8.47 0.46
N ASP A 49 -12.85 -7.57 -0.42
CA ASP A 49 -13.53 -7.90 -1.66
C ASP A 49 -12.50 -7.74 -2.79
N ASP A 50 -11.67 -8.74 -3.04
CA ASP A 50 -10.71 -8.73 -4.16
C ASP A 50 -10.82 -10.03 -4.97
N PRO A 51 -11.53 -10.01 -6.11
CA PRO A 51 -11.74 -11.20 -6.94
C PRO A 51 -10.44 -11.79 -7.51
N ASN A 52 -9.33 -11.05 -7.51
CA ASN A 52 -8.04 -11.57 -7.96
C ASN A 52 -7.34 -12.41 -6.88
N LEU A 53 -7.70 -12.21 -5.61
CA LEU A 53 -7.15 -12.93 -4.48
C LEU A 53 -8.10 -14.00 -3.95
N PHE A 54 -9.38 -13.66 -3.87
CA PHE A 54 -10.42 -14.52 -3.33
C PHE A 54 -11.61 -14.53 -4.29
N PRO A 55 -12.18 -15.70 -4.64
CA PRO A 55 -13.30 -15.76 -5.58
C PRO A 55 -14.58 -15.06 -5.06
N GLU A 56 -14.69 -14.91 -3.74
CA GLU A 56 -15.80 -14.25 -3.04
C GLU A 56 -15.22 -13.31 -1.97
N PRO A 57 -15.95 -12.28 -1.52
CA PRO A 57 -15.52 -11.43 -0.42
C PRO A 57 -15.22 -12.23 0.85
N VAL A 58 -14.10 -11.92 1.51
CA VAL A 58 -13.65 -12.59 2.73
C VAL A 58 -13.57 -11.62 3.90
N VAL A 59 -13.83 -12.13 5.09
CA VAL A 59 -13.63 -11.42 6.36
C VAL A 59 -12.52 -12.11 7.12
N ILE A 60 -11.47 -11.38 7.46
CA ILE A 60 -10.29 -11.90 8.16
C ILE A 60 -10.13 -11.16 9.47
N ASP A 61 -10.32 -11.86 10.58
CA ASP A 61 -9.94 -11.39 11.91
C ASP A 61 -8.46 -11.73 12.16
N THR A 62 -7.60 -10.70 12.25
CA THR A 62 -6.16 -10.91 12.42
C THR A 62 -5.79 -11.52 13.77
N GLU A 63 -6.66 -11.42 14.78
CA GLU A 63 -6.39 -11.95 16.12
C GLU A 63 -6.71 -13.44 16.23
N THR A 64 -7.79 -13.88 15.58
CA THR A 64 -8.33 -15.24 15.72
C THR A 64 -8.08 -16.13 14.51
N SER A 65 -7.66 -15.56 13.37
CA SER A 65 -7.37 -16.33 12.15
C SER A 65 -6.34 -17.43 12.41
N PRO A 66 -6.57 -18.68 11.94
CA PRO A 66 -5.58 -19.75 12.03
C PRO A 66 -4.32 -19.47 11.19
N LEU A 67 -4.37 -18.49 10.28
CA LEU A 67 -3.23 -18.06 9.46
C LEU A 67 -2.42 -16.93 10.12
N ALA A 68 -2.84 -16.46 11.29
CA ALA A 68 -2.19 -15.35 11.97
C ALA A 68 -0.90 -15.81 12.66
N ILE A 69 0.20 -15.12 12.35
CA ILE A 69 1.52 -15.30 12.96
C ILE A 69 1.84 -14.11 13.87
N THR A 70 2.84 -14.25 14.73
CA THR A 70 3.33 -13.12 15.53
C THR A 70 4.07 -12.10 14.66
N THR A 71 4.07 -10.83 15.06
CA THR A 71 4.87 -9.78 14.42
C THR A 71 6.36 -10.17 14.31
N ASN A 72 6.91 -10.85 15.33
CA ASN A 72 8.30 -11.33 15.32
C ASN A 72 8.57 -12.40 14.26
N GLU A 73 7.65 -13.35 14.06
CA GLU A 73 7.77 -14.33 12.99
C GLU A 73 7.69 -13.66 11.62
N TYR A 74 6.78 -12.68 11.46
CA TYR A 74 6.69 -11.91 10.24
C TYR A 74 7.97 -11.14 9.92
N LYS A 75 8.57 -10.44 10.90
CA LYS A 75 9.85 -9.73 10.75
C LYS A 75 10.96 -10.67 10.27
N LYS A 76 11.10 -11.84 10.90
CA LYS A 76 12.06 -12.87 10.47
C LYS A 76 11.80 -13.37 9.05
N MET A 77 10.53 -13.55 8.65
CA MET A 77 10.17 -13.95 7.29
C MET A 77 10.55 -12.88 6.25
N VAL A 78 10.46 -11.60 6.61
CA VAL A 78 10.84 -10.48 5.73
C VAL A 78 12.36 -10.39 5.60
N GLU A 79 13.09 -10.50 6.71
CA GLU A 79 14.57 -10.48 6.76
C GLU A 79 15.20 -11.65 6.02
N ALA A 80 14.63 -12.85 6.13
CA ALA A 80 15.17 -14.07 5.54
C ALA A 80 15.02 -14.13 4.00
N LYS A 81 14.22 -13.25 3.39
CA LYS A 81 14.03 -13.22 1.93
C LYS A 81 15.15 -12.41 1.28
N PRO A 82 16.01 -13.02 0.42
CA PRO A 82 17.12 -12.30 -0.22
C PRO A 82 16.60 -11.12 -1.05
N LEU A 83 17.20 -9.95 -0.84
CA LEU A 83 16.81 -8.64 -1.39
C LEU A 83 16.80 -8.57 -2.94
N ILE A 84 17.21 -9.63 -3.65
CA ILE A 84 17.51 -9.60 -5.09
C ILE A 84 16.72 -10.64 -5.91
N ASN A 85 16.01 -11.61 -5.30
CA ASN A 85 15.23 -12.62 -6.05
C ASN A 85 13.72 -12.33 -6.08
N ARG A 86 13.36 -11.05 -6.22
CA ARG A 86 11.98 -10.61 -6.44
C ARG A 86 11.60 -10.74 -7.92
N ALA A 87 11.92 -11.88 -8.54
CA ALA A 87 11.40 -12.24 -9.86
C ALA A 87 9.95 -12.76 -9.77
N ASP A 88 9.51 -13.16 -8.56
CA ASP A 88 8.11 -13.51 -8.26
C ASP A 88 7.25 -12.29 -7.89
N LEU A 89 7.70 -11.09 -8.27
CA LEU A 89 6.87 -9.89 -8.20
C LEU A 89 5.69 -10.11 -9.13
N VAL A 90 4.52 -10.45 -8.57
CA VAL A 90 3.24 -10.21 -9.22
C VAL A 90 3.37 -8.82 -9.83
N ARG A 91 3.31 -8.76 -11.17
CA ARG A 91 3.31 -7.51 -11.91
C ARG A 91 2.18 -6.67 -11.31
N ARG A 92 2.47 -5.74 -10.40
CA ARG A 92 1.61 -4.58 -10.17
C ARG A 92 1.70 -3.66 -11.38
N GLY A 93 1.42 -4.21 -12.56
CA GLY A 93 1.00 -3.52 -13.78
C GLY A 93 -0.50 -3.74 -13.98
N SER A 94 -1.23 -3.97 -12.89
CA SER A 94 -2.69 -4.01 -12.86
C SER A 94 -3.24 -2.66 -13.34
N PRO A 95 -4.35 -2.66 -14.07
CA PRO A 95 -4.98 -1.41 -14.48
C PRO A 95 -5.31 -0.55 -13.26
N ALA A 96 -5.45 0.76 -13.45
CA ALA A 96 -6.01 1.60 -12.40
C ALA A 96 -7.31 0.97 -11.88
N PRO A 97 -7.50 0.91 -10.54
CA PRO A 97 -8.70 0.32 -9.99
C PRO A 97 -9.94 1.05 -10.55
N THR A 98 -11.00 0.29 -10.78
CA THR A 98 -12.33 0.84 -11.01
C THR A 98 -13.11 0.82 -9.69
N THR A 99 -14.31 1.40 -9.64
CA THR A 99 -15.19 1.27 -8.47
C THR A 99 -15.73 -0.15 -8.29
N ALA A 100 -15.59 -1.01 -9.31
CA ALA A 100 -15.88 -2.44 -9.25
C ALA A 100 -14.62 -3.29 -9.01
N ALA A 101 -13.44 -2.68 -8.98
CA ALA A 101 -12.19 -3.36 -8.66
C ALA A 101 -12.01 -3.41 -7.14
N GLY A 102 -11.36 -4.47 -6.67
CA GLY A 102 -11.45 -4.92 -5.30
C GLY A 102 -11.24 -3.85 -4.23
N THR A 103 -11.90 -4.00 -3.09
CA THR A 103 -11.87 -3.05 -1.97
C THR A 103 -11.44 -3.72 -0.68
N TYR A 104 -10.52 -3.07 0.02
CA TYR A 104 -10.10 -3.42 1.37
C TYR A 104 -10.73 -2.44 2.35
N THR A 105 -11.60 -2.93 3.22
CA THR A 105 -12.09 -2.18 4.38
C THR A 105 -11.07 -2.34 5.51
N VAL A 106 -10.40 -1.24 5.88
CA VAL A 106 -9.39 -1.22 6.95
C VAL A 106 -10.09 -0.97 8.29
N PRO A 107 -10.01 -1.88 9.29
CA PRO A 107 -10.65 -1.71 10.59
C PRO A 107 -10.03 -0.56 11.38
N ASN A 108 -10.70 -0.10 12.45
CA ASN A 108 -10.09 0.84 13.39
C ASN A 108 -8.81 0.25 13.96
N ASN A 109 -7.73 1.04 14.06
CA ASN A 109 -6.38 0.58 14.39
C ASN A 109 -5.75 -0.38 13.39
N GLY A 110 -6.45 -0.71 12.30
CA GLY A 110 -6.00 -1.64 11.29
C GLY A 110 -4.83 -1.09 10.48
N LEU A 111 -3.93 -2.01 10.11
CA LEU A 111 -2.80 -1.76 9.25
C LEU A 111 -2.80 -2.72 8.06
N TYR A 112 -2.63 -2.16 6.87
CA TYR A 112 -2.27 -2.90 5.68
C TYR A 112 -0.88 -2.49 5.21
N ARG A 113 -0.03 -3.46 4.93
CA ARG A 113 1.28 -3.28 4.30
C ARG A 113 1.31 -4.05 3.00
N SER A 114 1.60 -3.37 1.90
CA SER A 114 1.75 -4.08 0.62
C SER A 114 2.97 -5.01 0.63
N ASN A 115 2.89 -6.09 -0.15
CA ASN A 115 4.11 -6.77 -0.55
C ASN A 115 5.01 -5.79 -1.31
N TYR A 116 6.31 -6.03 -1.24
CA TYR A 116 7.24 -5.25 -2.01
C TYR A 116 6.97 -5.35 -3.52
N PHE A 117 7.26 -4.27 -4.24
CA PHE A 117 7.09 -4.20 -5.67
C PHE A 117 8.14 -3.32 -6.33
N SER A 118 8.24 -3.43 -7.65
CA SER A 118 9.04 -2.58 -8.51
C SER A 118 8.51 -2.64 -9.94
N GLY A 119 8.96 -1.75 -10.81
CA GLY A 119 8.62 -1.84 -12.23
C GLY A 119 8.93 -0.59 -13.01
N ARG A 120 8.64 -0.62 -14.32
CA ARG A 120 8.71 0.54 -15.22
C ARG A 120 7.33 1.11 -15.53
N GLY A 121 7.20 2.40 -15.80
CA GLY A 121 5.94 3.09 -15.96
C GLY A 121 5.14 3.18 -14.66
N TRP A 122 3.86 3.56 -14.80
CA TRP A 122 2.94 3.59 -13.67
C TRP A 122 2.62 2.19 -13.16
N ARG A 123 2.63 2.06 -11.83
CA ARG A 123 2.33 0.85 -11.08
C ARG A 123 1.24 1.18 -10.08
N PHE A 124 0.09 0.54 -10.21
CA PHE A 124 -1.07 0.74 -9.37
C PHE A 124 -1.19 -0.39 -8.33
N ALA A 125 -1.81 -0.10 -7.19
CA ALA A 125 -2.17 -1.11 -6.20
C ALA A 125 -3.00 -2.24 -6.83
N GLY A 126 -3.98 -1.87 -7.67
CA GLY A 126 -4.92 -2.79 -8.31
C GLY A 126 -6.27 -2.90 -7.58
N TYR A 127 -6.38 -2.31 -6.39
CA TYR A 127 -7.56 -2.29 -5.52
C TYR A 127 -7.67 -0.94 -4.81
N ASN A 128 -8.84 -0.69 -4.23
CA ASN A 128 -9.15 0.49 -3.43
C ASN A 128 -9.09 0.15 -1.93
N PHE A 129 -8.95 1.19 -1.11
CA PHE A 129 -9.04 1.13 0.33
C PHE A 129 -10.10 2.10 0.84
N ARG A 130 -10.80 1.69 1.89
CA ARG A 130 -11.71 2.55 2.66
C ARG A 130 -11.57 2.27 4.16
N PRO A 131 -11.79 3.27 5.02
CA PRO A 131 -11.93 3.04 6.45
C PRO A 131 -13.22 2.27 6.76
N ALA A 132 -13.21 1.49 7.83
CA ALA A 132 -14.41 0.85 8.36
C ALA A 132 -15.46 1.89 8.79
N SER A 133 -16.73 1.51 8.77
CA SER A 133 -17.81 2.40 9.19
C SER A 133 -17.61 2.84 10.64
N GLY A 134 -17.80 4.13 10.91
CA GLY A 134 -17.69 4.70 12.26
C GLY A 134 -16.28 5.08 12.71
N THR A 135 -15.24 4.90 11.89
CA THR A 135 -13.84 5.23 12.25
C THR A 135 -13.33 6.53 11.63
N GLY A 136 -14.20 7.28 10.95
CA GLY A 136 -13.85 8.48 10.19
C GLY A 136 -13.68 8.23 8.69
N ALA A 137 -13.37 9.29 7.95
CA ALA A 137 -13.33 9.28 6.48
C ALA A 137 -11.92 9.10 5.91
N TYR A 138 -10.89 9.30 6.71
CA TYR A 138 -9.50 9.39 6.25
C TYR A 138 -8.74 8.11 6.55
N LEU A 139 -7.87 7.74 5.63
CA LEU A 139 -6.81 6.75 5.88
C LEU A 139 -5.47 7.47 5.90
N ARG A 140 -4.56 6.99 6.74
CA ARG A 140 -3.18 7.42 6.80
C ARG A 140 -2.35 6.58 5.84
N TRP A 141 -1.69 7.23 4.91
CA TRP A 141 -0.88 6.63 3.86
C TRP A 141 0.61 6.95 4.06
N GLN A 142 1.46 5.96 3.80
CA GLN A 142 2.91 6.09 3.80
C GLN A 142 3.52 5.31 2.63
N THR A 143 4.56 5.87 2.01
CA THR A 143 5.34 5.21 0.96
C THR A 143 6.79 5.03 1.40
N TYR A 144 7.45 4.01 0.88
CA TYR A 144 8.84 3.68 1.21
C TYR A 144 9.64 3.38 -0.06
N ASN A 145 10.92 3.75 -0.01
CA ASN A 145 11.93 3.70 -1.09
C ASN A 145 11.66 4.54 -2.35
N GLU A 146 10.42 4.86 -2.68
CA GLU A 146 10.09 5.72 -3.83
C GLU A 146 8.90 6.63 -3.52
N SER A 147 8.90 7.80 -4.17
CA SER A 147 7.74 8.70 -4.14
C SER A 147 6.54 8.09 -4.84
N ALA A 148 5.36 8.48 -4.41
CA ALA A 148 4.13 7.91 -4.92
C ALA A 148 3.00 8.93 -4.92
N LEU A 149 1.88 8.51 -5.48
CA LEU A 149 0.62 9.22 -5.43
C LEU A 149 -0.39 8.39 -4.64
N VAL A 150 -1.14 9.07 -3.80
CA VAL A 150 -2.44 8.60 -3.31
C VAL A 150 -3.52 9.43 -3.97
N GLY A 151 -4.60 8.77 -4.38
CA GLY A 151 -5.69 9.45 -5.05
C GLY A 151 -6.99 8.69 -5.02
N THR A 152 -8.00 9.30 -5.63
CA THR A 152 -9.29 8.66 -5.87
C THR A 152 -9.18 7.67 -7.03
N THR A 153 -10.18 6.80 -7.18
CA THR A 153 -10.33 5.91 -8.35
C THR A 153 -10.28 6.70 -9.67
N ARG A 154 -10.85 7.92 -9.70
CA ARG A 154 -10.78 8.82 -10.86
C ARG A 154 -9.36 9.29 -11.14
N ASN A 155 -8.61 9.71 -10.12
CA ASN A 155 -7.21 10.14 -10.31
C ASN A 155 -6.34 9.01 -10.85
N ALA A 156 -6.52 7.80 -10.33
CA ALA A 156 -5.80 6.63 -10.82
C ALA A 156 -6.13 6.33 -12.29
N ARG A 157 -7.41 6.37 -12.66
CA ARG A 157 -7.85 6.16 -14.05
C ARG A 157 -7.33 7.23 -15.00
N ASP A 158 -7.39 8.50 -14.60
CA ASP A 158 -6.89 9.61 -15.41
C ASP A 158 -5.37 9.49 -15.58
N THR A 159 -4.66 9.04 -14.53
CA THR A 159 -3.22 8.72 -14.61
C THR A 159 -2.92 7.59 -15.58
N TYR A 160 -3.69 6.49 -15.50
CA TYR A 160 -3.54 5.34 -16.40
C TYR A 160 -3.78 5.71 -17.87
N ASN A 161 -4.83 6.49 -18.14
CA ASN A 161 -5.23 6.85 -19.51
C ASN A 161 -4.31 7.87 -20.17
N THR A 162 -3.69 8.77 -19.40
CA THR A 162 -2.90 9.88 -19.96
C THR A 162 -1.39 9.70 -19.79
N GLY A 163 -0.96 8.85 -18.85
CA GLY A 163 0.44 8.76 -18.42
C GLY A 163 0.89 9.89 -17.50
N THR A 164 0.05 10.90 -17.23
CA THR A 164 0.35 12.03 -16.33
C THR A 164 -0.12 11.72 -14.92
N GLY A 165 0.72 11.95 -13.91
CA GLY A 165 0.35 11.72 -12.51
C GLY A 165 -0.71 12.69 -12.00
N PHE A 166 -1.89 12.18 -11.63
CA PHE A 166 -2.91 12.94 -10.89
C PHE A 166 -3.01 12.38 -9.48
N GLY A 167 -3.16 13.22 -8.45
CA GLY A 167 -3.29 12.76 -7.06
C GLY A 167 -2.45 13.62 -6.12
N THR A 168 -2.34 13.19 -4.87
CA THR A 168 -1.49 13.85 -3.87
C THR A 168 -0.18 13.10 -3.74
N ILE A 169 0.93 13.84 -3.82
CA ILE A 169 2.27 13.30 -3.72
C ILE A 169 2.56 12.86 -2.28
N MET A 170 3.09 11.65 -2.16
CA MET A 170 3.70 11.10 -0.96
C MET A 170 5.19 10.97 -1.17
N THR A 171 5.96 11.54 -0.26
CA THR A 171 7.41 11.43 -0.23
C THR A 171 7.81 10.36 0.79
N PRO A 172 8.82 9.50 0.50
CA PRO A 172 9.30 8.51 1.45
C PRO A 172 9.64 9.13 2.82
N GLY A 173 9.30 8.42 3.89
CA GLY A 173 9.54 8.86 5.27
C GLY A 173 8.46 9.80 5.85
N TYR A 174 7.50 10.25 5.04
CA TYR A 174 6.37 11.07 5.51
C TYR A 174 5.05 10.31 5.40
N SER A 175 4.15 10.59 6.35
CA SER A 175 2.77 10.12 6.30
C SER A 175 1.82 11.24 5.95
N MET A 176 0.76 10.92 5.22
CA MET A 176 -0.34 11.85 4.97
C MET A 176 -1.69 11.19 5.21
N TYR A 177 -2.67 11.99 5.65
CA TYR A 177 -4.06 11.57 5.67
C TYR A 177 -4.72 11.94 4.34
N PHE A 178 -5.45 11.00 3.75
CA PHE A 178 -6.15 11.23 2.49
C PHE A 178 -7.54 10.60 2.52
N THR A 179 -8.49 11.25 1.84
CA THR A 179 -9.82 10.72 1.57
C THR A 179 -10.29 11.13 0.18
N GLY A 180 -11.31 10.46 -0.31
CA GLY A 180 -11.92 10.68 -1.61
C GLY A 180 -13.43 10.49 -1.57
N PRO A 181 -14.14 10.67 -2.70
CA PRO A 181 -15.55 10.33 -2.79
C PRO A 181 -15.81 8.88 -2.35
N GLY A 182 -16.80 8.69 -1.47
CA GLY A 182 -17.11 7.37 -0.90
C GLY A 182 -16.02 6.81 0.02
N ASN A 183 -15.09 7.64 0.48
CA ASN A 183 -13.90 7.27 1.26
C ASN A 183 -13.00 6.24 0.56
N LEU A 184 -13.10 6.12 -0.77
CA LEU A 184 -12.30 5.21 -1.58
C LEU A 184 -11.01 5.88 -2.05
N THR A 185 -9.90 5.24 -1.75
CA THR A 185 -8.56 5.75 -2.03
C THR A 185 -7.65 4.64 -2.58
N THR A 186 -6.66 4.98 -3.39
CA THR A 186 -5.74 4.01 -3.99
C THR A 186 -4.33 4.59 -4.11
N TYR A 187 -3.35 3.69 -4.16
CA TYR A 187 -1.92 3.98 -4.32
C TYR A 187 -1.43 3.71 -5.74
N TYR A 188 -0.52 4.55 -6.23
CA TYR A 188 0.23 4.30 -7.45
C TYR A 188 1.56 5.05 -7.45
N SER A 189 2.58 4.47 -8.09
CA SER A 189 3.92 5.06 -8.20
C SER A 189 4.46 4.90 -9.62
N PHE A 190 5.30 5.82 -10.05
CA PHE A 190 5.93 5.82 -11.37
C PHE A 190 7.35 5.31 -11.26
N ASN A 191 7.69 4.26 -12.01
CA ASN A 191 8.99 3.59 -11.96
C ASN A 191 9.45 3.20 -10.54
N PRO A 192 8.64 2.51 -9.72
CA PRO A 192 9.03 2.18 -8.35
C PRO A 192 10.34 1.39 -8.32
N ALA A 193 11.27 1.88 -7.50
CA ALA A 193 12.55 1.24 -7.25
C ALA A 193 12.37 -0.18 -6.71
N PRO A 194 13.36 -1.07 -6.88
CA PRO A 194 13.41 -2.33 -6.17
C PRO A 194 13.13 -2.12 -4.69
N ASN A 195 12.21 -2.94 -4.17
CA ASN A 195 11.84 -2.93 -2.75
C ASN A 195 10.95 -1.77 -2.31
N SER A 196 10.32 -1.03 -3.21
CA SER A 196 9.22 -0.13 -2.83
C SER A 196 8.06 -0.89 -2.19
N TYR A 197 7.43 -0.26 -1.21
CA TYR A 197 6.21 -0.73 -0.56
C TYR A 197 5.47 0.47 0.03
N TYR A 198 4.23 0.25 0.48
CA TYR A 198 3.41 1.27 1.11
C TYR A 198 2.60 0.69 2.26
N ILE A 199 2.19 1.57 3.16
CA ILE A 199 1.37 1.26 4.32
C ILE A 199 0.10 2.10 4.29
N VAL A 200 -1.00 1.49 4.71
CA VAL A 200 -2.30 2.12 4.92
C VAL A 200 -2.74 1.83 6.35
N ARG A 201 -3.08 2.87 7.11
CA ARG A 201 -3.55 2.76 8.49
C ARG A 201 -4.86 3.51 8.68
N ASN A 202 -5.69 3.03 9.58
CA ASN A 202 -6.93 3.68 10.02
C ASN A 202 -6.82 4.02 11.52
N TRP A 203 -6.32 5.22 11.80
CA TRP A 203 -6.04 5.76 13.14
C TRP A 203 -6.67 7.14 13.32
#